data_AF-A0A6B3GY97-F1
#
_entry.id   AF-A0A6B3GY97-F1
#
_cell.length_a   1.000
_cell.length_b   1.000
_cell.length_c   1.000
_cell.angle_alpha   90.00
_cell.angle_beta   90.00
_cell.angle_gamma   90.00
#
_symmetry.space_group_name_H-M   'P 1'
#
loop_
_entity.id
_entity.type
_entity.pdbx_description
1 polymer ?
#
loop_
_entity_poly.entity_id
_entity_poly.type
_entity_poly.pdbx_seq_one_letter_code
_entity_poly.pdbx_strand_id
1 'polypeptide(L)'
;LALTHSPREVQFYCLDFGGGSLAPLAGLPHVGSVAARVDAERIGRTVAEITAIMETREKLFLQHGVTSMPDYRARRAAGEFADEPHGDVFVVVDGWSTVRQDHQDLMQTFTRIASRGLNYGVHLIVTTARWVELTAGVRDQSGTRIELRMGDPIE
;
A
#
# COMPACT_ATOMS: atom_id res chain seq x y z
N LEU A 1 11.30 -5.18 -7.07
CA LEU A 1 11.47 -4.39 -5.81
C LEU A 1 12.29 -5.15 -4.78
N ALA A 2 11.84 -6.30 -4.27
CA ALA A 2 12.58 -7.08 -3.24
C ALA A 2 14.00 -7.53 -3.66
N LEU A 3 14.25 -7.72 -4.96
CA LEU A 3 15.58 -8.07 -5.48
C LEU A 3 16.58 -6.91 -5.51
N THR A 4 16.10 -5.66 -5.46
CA THR A 4 16.93 -4.46 -5.66
C THR A 4 16.92 -3.52 -4.46
N HIS A 5 16.16 -3.86 -3.41
CA HIS A 5 16.03 -3.07 -2.19
C HIS A 5 16.04 -4.03 -1.00
N SER A 6 16.59 -3.59 0.12
CA SER A 6 16.56 -4.30 1.39
C SER A 6 15.18 -4.26 2.06
N PRO A 7 14.90 -5.18 3.00
CA PRO A 7 13.68 -5.13 3.82
C PRO A 7 13.52 -3.86 4.68
N ARG A 8 14.58 -3.06 4.86
CA ARG A 8 14.52 -1.77 5.56
C ARG A 8 14.12 -0.62 4.63
N GLU A 9 14.40 -0.77 3.33
CA GLU A 9 14.07 0.23 2.31
C GLU A 9 12.65 0.07 1.79
N VAL A 10 12.16 -1.17 1.65
CA VAL A 10 10.81 -1.44 1.16
C VAL A 10 10.10 -2.51 2.00
N GLN A 11 8.82 -2.29 2.26
CA GLN A 11 7.95 -3.25 2.95
C GLN A 11 6.65 -3.46 2.16
N PHE A 12 6.10 -4.67 2.25
CA PHE A 12 4.86 -5.06 1.58
C PHE A 12 3.82 -5.54 2.58
N TYR A 13 2.60 -5.06 2.40
CA TYR A 13 1.41 -5.49 3.12
C TYR A 13 0.35 -5.86 2.10
N CYS A 14 0.01 -7.14 2.05
CA CYS A 14 -0.84 -7.71 1.00
C CYS A 14 -2.23 -8.04 1.56
N LEU A 15 -3.26 -7.58 0.88
CA LEU A 15 -4.66 -7.94 1.08
C LEU A 15 -5.10 -8.75 -0.14
N ASP A 16 -5.22 -10.06 0.04
CA ASP A 16 -5.49 -11.04 -1.02
C ASP A 16 -6.97 -11.40 -1.03
N PHE A 17 -7.73 -10.73 -1.89
CA PHE A 17 -9.13 -11.04 -2.16
C PHE A 17 -9.32 -11.86 -3.45
N GLY A 18 -8.28 -11.98 -4.28
CA GLY A 18 -8.32 -12.53 -5.64
C GLY A 18 -8.12 -14.04 -5.76
N GLY A 19 -7.63 -14.73 -4.72
CA GLY A 19 -7.57 -16.20 -4.74
C GLY A 19 -6.38 -16.85 -4.03
N GLY A 20 -5.68 -16.15 -3.14
CA GLY A 20 -4.57 -16.71 -2.37
C GLY A 20 -3.22 -16.68 -3.10
N SER A 21 -3.14 -15.98 -4.23
CA SER A 21 -1.94 -15.91 -5.07
C SER A 21 -0.75 -15.24 -4.38
N LEU A 22 -1.01 -14.41 -3.37
CA LEU A 22 0.01 -13.66 -2.62
C LEU A 22 0.53 -14.43 -1.40
N ALA A 23 -0.14 -15.50 -0.96
CA ALA A 23 0.27 -16.29 0.20
C ALA A 23 1.73 -16.78 0.16
N PRO A 24 2.28 -17.25 -0.98
CA PRO A 24 3.68 -17.66 -1.06
C PRO A 24 4.69 -16.53 -0.77
N LEU A 25 4.30 -15.26 -0.92
CA LEU A 25 5.17 -14.12 -0.66
C LEU A 25 5.40 -13.88 0.84
N ALA A 26 4.57 -14.44 1.73
CA ALA A 26 4.68 -14.26 3.17
C ALA A 26 6.04 -14.71 3.76
N GLY A 27 6.79 -15.56 3.05
CA GLY A 27 8.13 -15.98 3.46
C GLY A 27 9.25 -14.96 3.14
N LEU A 28 8.95 -13.88 2.42
CA LEU A 28 9.94 -12.85 2.09
C LEU A 28 10.16 -11.91 3.28
N PRO A 29 11.41 -11.53 3.58
CA PRO A 29 11.71 -10.64 4.70
C PRO A 29 11.14 -9.22 4.52
N HIS A 30 10.79 -8.84 3.28
CA HIS A 30 10.15 -7.56 2.97
C HIS A 30 8.63 -7.55 3.27
N VAL A 31 8.01 -8.71 3.48
CA VAL A 31 6.55 -8.81 3.62
C VAL A 31 6.19 -8.84 5.10
N GLY A 32 5.47 -7.81 5.57
CA GLY A 32 5.03 -7.72 6.97
C GLY A 32 3.74 -8.48 7.24
N SER A 33 2.83 -8.53 6.26
CA SER A 33 1.54 -9.22 6.37
C SER A 33 1.02 -9.65 5.01
N VAL A 34 0.41 -10.84 4.96
CA VAL A 34 -0.49 -11.26 3.88
C VAL A 34 -1.82 -11.66 4.53
N ALA A 35 -2.87 -10.92 4.22
CA ALA A 35 -4.21 -11.16 4.75
C ALA A 35 -5.11 -11.74 3.65
N ALA A 36 -5.61 -12.95 3.87
CA ALA A 36 -6.59 -13.56 2.99
C ALA A 36 -7.98 -12.95 3.22
N ARG A 37 -8.83 -12.98 2.20
CA ARG A 37 -10.24 -12.50 2.24
C ARG A 37 -11.02 -12.88 3.51
N VAL A 38 -10.84 -14.10 4.00
CA VAL A 38 -11.61 -14.62 5.15
C VAL A 38 -11.09 -14.15 6.51
N ASP A 39 -9.88 -13.57 6.57
CA ASP A 39 -9.23 -13.11 7.80
C ASP A 39 -9.51 -11.62 8.02
N ALA A 40 -10.76 -11.29 8.36
CA ALA A 40 -11.21 -9.92 8.56
C ALA A 40 -10.41 -9.19 9.66
N GLU A 41 -9.96 -9.91 10.70
CA GLU A 41 -9.14 -9.35 11.76
C GLU A 41 -7.77 -8.91 11.23
N ARG A 42 -7.09 -9.76 10.44
CA ARG A 42 -5.79 -9.41 9.85
C ARG A 42 -5.91 -8.33 8.78
N ILE A 43 -6.98 -8.32 8.00
CA ILE A 43 -7.29 -7.23 7.06
C ILE A 43 -7.37 -5.90 7.83
N GLY A 44 -8.21 -5.85 8.86
CA GLY A 44 -8.41 -4.66 9.69
C GLY A 44 -7.12 -4.17 10.35
N ARG A 45 -6.34 -5.09 10.95
CA ARG A 45 -5.05 -4.76 11.56
C ARG A 45 -4.04 -4.23 10.55
N THR A 46 -3.97 -4.85 9.37
CA THR A 46 -3.05 -4.42 8.31
C THR A 46 -3.37 -2.99 7.86
N VAL A 47 -4.64 -2.67 7.65
CA VAL A 47 -5.08 -1.32 7.24
C VAL A 47 -4.87 -0.29 8.37
N ALA A 48 -5.11 -0.68 9.62
CA ALA A 48 -4.84 0.16 10.78
C ALA A 48 -3.33 0.47 10.93
N GLU A 49 -2.46 -0.52 10.70
CA GLU A 49 -1.01 -0.34 10.74
C GLU A 49 -0.53 0.64 9.66
N ILE A 50 -1.00 0.49 8.42
CA ILE A 50 -0.69 1.41 7.32
C ILE A 50 -1.11 2.85 7.66
N THR A 51 -2.31 3.00 8.24
CA THR A 51 -2.82 4.29 8.70
C THR A 51 -1.90 4.90 9.76
N ALA A 52 -1.51 4.11 10.76
CA ALA A 52 -0.63 4.56 11.82
C ALA A 52 0.74 5.00 11.28
N ILE A 53 1.30 4.31 10.28
CA ILE A 53 2.54 4.70 9.62
C ILE A 53 2.42 6.10 9.00
N MET A 54 1.33 6.39 8.28
CA MET A 54 1.11 7.71 7.69
C MET A 54 1.03 8.80 8.76
N GLU A 55 0.30 8.55 9.85
CA GLU A 55 0.11 9.51 10.95
C GLU A 55 1.39 9.75 11.76
N THR A 56 2.19 8.70 12.00
CA THR A 56 3.51 8.81 12.63
C THR A 56 4.45 9.63 11.77
N ARG A 57 4.49 9.39 10.46
CA ARG A 57 5.34 10.15 9.52
C ARG A 57 4.92 11.59 9.38
N GLU A 58 3.63 11.89 9.36
CA GLU A 58 3.14 13.27 9.36
C GLU A 58 3.69 14.06 10.54
N LYS A 59 3.66 13.47 11.74
CA LYS A 59 4.23 14.10 12.95
C LYS A 59 5.75 14.19 12.88
N LEU A 60 6.43 13.12 12.50
CA LEU A 60 7.90 13.08 12.39
C LEU A 60 8.41 14.11 11.38
N PHE A 61 7.74 14.23 10.24
CA PHE A 61 8.17 15.15 9.18
C PHE A 61 8.01 16.60 9.63
N LEU A 62 6.92 16.90 10.32
CA LEU A 62 6.70 18.22 10.91
C LEU A 62 7.73 18.53 11.99
N GLN A 63 8.03 17.58 12.88
CA GLN A 63 8.95 17.76 14.01
C GLN A 63 10.41 17.93 13.56
N HIS A 64 10.84 17.18 12.55
CA HIS A 64 12.24 17.15 12.10
C HIS A 64 12.48 17.96 10.82
N GLY A 65 11.48 18.71 10.34
CA GLY A 65 11.57 19.50 9.12
C GLY A 65 11.90 18.66 7.89
N VAL A 66 11.34 17.46 7.78
CA VAL A 66 11.46 16.61 6.59
C VAL A 66 10.50 17.14 5.55
N THR A 67 11.03 17.53 4.41
CA THR A 67 10.28 18.28 3.40
C THR A 67 9.61 17.39 2.34
N SER A 68 10.09 16.16 2.19
CA SER A 68 9.61 15.21 1.18
C SER A 68 10.10 13.78 1.47
N MET A 69 9.54 12.80 0.78
CA MET A 69 10.02 11.42 0.86
C MET A 69 11.47 11.21 0.38
N PRO A 70 11.96 11.85 -0.69
CA PRO A 70 13.38 11.81 -1.04
C PRO A 70 14.29 12.31 0.09
N ASP A 71 13.91 13.40 0.76
CA ASP A 71 14.63 13.94 1.93
C ASP A 71 14.63 12.92 3.09
N TYR A 72 13.47 12.33 3.40
CA TYR A 72 13.35 11.25 4.38
C TYR A 72 14.26 10.05 4.09
N ARG A 73 14.25 9.55 2.84
CA ARG A 73 15.09 8.41 2.42
C ARG A 73 16.58 8.73 2.56
N ALA A 74 17.00 9.93 2.16
CA ALA A 74 18.39 10.36 2.28
C ALA A 74 18.85 10.45 3.74
N ARG A 75 18.04 11.06 4.62
CA ARG A 75 18.32 11.15 6.05
C ARG A 75 18.32 9.78 6.74
N ARG A 76 17.42 8.87 6.35
CA ARG A 76 17.45 7.47 6.80
C ARG A 76 18.72 6.75 6.40
N ALA A 77 19.15 6.91 5.14
CA ALA A 77 20.40 6.32 4.66
C ALA A 77 21.63 6.88 5.41
N ALA A 78 21.56 8.13 5.87
CA ALA A 78 22.56 8.76 6.74
C ALA A 78 22.46 8.34 8.23
N GLY A 79 21.45 7.56 8.61
CA GLY A 79 21.27 7.02 9.97
C GLY A 79 20.44 7.89 10.93
N GLU A 80 19.89 9.02 10.48
CA GLU A 80 19.21 10.01 11.33
C GLU A 80 17.89 9.49 11.94
N PHE A 81 17.25 8.51 11.30
CA PHE A 81 16.03 7.85 11.77
C PHE A 81 16.23 6.32 11.86
N ALA A 82 17.25 5.89 12.59
CA ALA A 82 17.60 4.48 12.72
C ALA A 82 16.46 3.63 13.34
N ASP A 83 15.71 4.22 14.26
CA ASP A 83 14.58 3.61 14.98
C ASP A 83 13.31 3.50 14.13
N GLU A 84 13.22 4.26 13.02
CA GLU A 84 12.08 4.18 12.11
C GLU A 84 12.14 2.87 11.30
N PRO A 85 11.18 1.94 11.51
CA PRO A 85 11.28 0.60 10.93
C PRO A 85 11.00 0.61 9.42
N HIS A 86 10.18 1.54 8.94
CA HIS A 86 9.67 1.53 7.57
C HIS A 86 10.41 2.47 6.64
N GLY A 87 10.58 2.05 5.38
CA GLY A 87 10.98 2.86 4.24
C GLY A 87 9.78 3.16 3.34
N ASP A 88 9.81 2.75 2.09
CA ASP A 88 8.61 2.77 1.26
C ASP A 88 7.70 1.58 1.57
N VAL A 89 6.46 1.86 1.92
CA VAL A 89 5.46 0.86 2.27
C VAL A 89 4.53 0.67 1.08
N PHE A 90 4.43 -0.56 0.60
CA PHE A 90 3.56 -0.94 -0.50
C PHE A 90 2.36 -1.73 0.04
N VAL A 91 1.17 -1.17 -0.17
CA VAL A 91 -0.10 -1.79 0.17
C VAL A 91 -0.66 -2.42 -1.09
N VAL A 92 -0.68 -3.74 -1.15
CA VAL A 92 -1.16 -4.49 -2.31
C VAL A 92 -2.58 -4.96 -2.02
N VAL A 93 -3.52 -4.59 -2.87
CA VAL A 93 -4.93 -5.01 -2.80
C VAL A 93 -5.24 -5.80 -4.05
N ASP A 94 -5.29 -7.13 -3.92
CA ASP A 94 -5.64 -8.02 -5.02
C ASP A 94 -7.14 -8.31 -4.99
N GLY A 95 -7.89 -7.88 -6.01
CA GLY A 95 -9.35 -8.08 -6.10
C GLY A 95 -10.18 -6.92 -5.53
N TRP A 96 -10.04 -5.72 -6.11
CA TRP A 96 -10.77 -4.52 -5.67
C TRP A 96 -12.30 -4.65 -5.63
N SER A 97 -12.89 -5.41 -6.55
CA SER A 97 -14.34 -5.64 -6.60
C SER A 97 -14.85 -6.29 -5.30
N THR A 98 -14.08 -7.19 -4.72
CA THR A 98 -14.39 -7.82 -3.43
C THR A 98 -14.33 -6.82 -2.28
N VAL A 99 -13.34 -5.92 -2.26
CA VAL A 99 -13.29 -4.83 -1.26
C VAL A 99 -14.55 -3.99 -1.32
N ARG A 100 -15.00 -3.62 -2.52
CA ARG A 100 -16.21 -2.82 -2.72
C ARG A 100 -17.50 -3.52 -2.29
N GLN A 101 -17.53 -4.85 -2.33
CA GLN A 101 -18.71 -5.65 -1.96
C GLN A 101 -18.72 -5.97 -0.46
N ASP A 102 -17.59 -6.45 0.07
CA ASP A 102 -17.52 -7.08 1.39
C ASP A 102 -16.87 -6.17 2.45
N HIS A 103 -16.10 -5.16 2.04
CA HIS A 103 -15.29 -4.30 2.93
C HIS A 103 -15.47 -2.81 2.61
N GLN A 104 -16.71 -2.36 2.44
CA GLN A 104 -17.05 -0.97 2.09
C GLN A 104 -16.54 0.05 3.12
N ASP A 105 -16.43 -0.35 4.37
CA ASP A 105 -15.88 0.45 5.47
C ASP A 105 -14.42 0.85 5.22
N LEU A 106 -13.64 0.02 4.50
CA LEU A 106 -12.23 0.29 4.19
C LEU A 106 -12.04 1.22 2.98
N MET A 107 -13.09 1.46 2.18
CA MET A 107 -12.99 2.23 0.93
C MET A 107 -12.54 3.67 1.15
N GLN A 108 -13.02 4.31 2.22
CA GLN A 108 -12.58 5.66 2.57
C GLN A 108 -11.10 5.67 2.97
N THR A 109 -10.65 4.64 3.69
CA THR A 109 -9.24 4.50 4.09
C THR A 109 -8.33 4.33 2.87
N PHE A 110 -8.68 3.46 1.92
CA PHE A 110 -7.90 3.31 0.69
C PHE A 110 -7.89 4.59 -0.16
N THR A 111 -9.00 5.33 -0.21
CA THR A 111 -9.06 6.63 -0.90
C THR A 111 -8.14 7.65 -0.22
N ARG A 112 -8.07 7.66 1.11
CA ARG A 112 -7.11 8.48 1.88
C ARG A 112 -5.67 8.07 1.60
N ILE A 113 -5.38 6.77 1.54
CA ILE A 113 -4.04 6.25 1.19
C ILE A 113 -3.67 6.68 -0.24
N ALA A 114 -4.57 6.53 -1.22
CA ALA A 114 -4.31 6.91 -2.60
C ALA A 114 -4.00 8.41 -2.75
N SER A 115 -4.73 9.27 -2.03
CA SER A 115 -4.60 10.73 -2.13
C SER A 115 -3.43 11.32 -1.35
N ARG A 116 -3.10 10.77 -0.17
CA ARG A 116 -2.08 11.34 0.74
C ARG A 116 -0.87 10.43 0.96
N GLY A 117 -0.97 9.14 0.67
CA GLY A 117 0.04 8.13 1.02
C GLY A 117 1.42 8.45 0.45
N LEU A 118 1.49 8.93 -0.80
CA LEU A 118 2.76 9.23 -1.47
C LEU A 118 3.59 10.32 -0.76
N ASN A 119 2.93 11.26 -0.07
CA ASN A 119 3.62 12.29 0.72
C ASN A 119 4.41 11.68 1.88
N TYR A 120 4.03 10.48 2.33
CA TYR A 120 4.61 9.76 3.46
C TYR A 120 5.13 8.38 3.06
N GLY A 121 5.37 8.14 1.77
CA GLY A 121 6.01 6.90 1.29
C GLY A 121 5.13 5.66 1.40
N VAL A 122 3.81 5.84 1.39
CA VAL A 122 2.83 4.75 1.33
C VAL A 122 2.25 4.70 -0.08
N HIS A 123 2.47 3.57 -0.75
CA HIS A 123 2.09 3.33 -2.14
C HIS A 123 0.93 2.33 -2.17
N LEU A 124 -0.14 2.68 -2.87
CA LEU A 124 -1.27 1.78 -3.07
C LEU A 124 -1.15 1.09 -4.43
N ILE A 125 -1.11 -0.24 -4.41
CA ILE A 125 -1.15 -1.10 -5.60
C ILE A 125 -2.48 -1.83 -5.56
N VAL A 126 -3.29 -1.69 -6.62
CA VAL A 126 -4.60 -2.32 -6.71
C VAL A 126 -4.69 -3.15 -7.97
N THR A 127 -5.25 -4.35 -7.87
CA THR A 127 -5.67 -5.15 -9.03
C THR A 127 -7.19 -5.08 -9.16
N THR A 128 -7.66 -5.00 -10.39
CA THR A 128 -9.09 -4.98 -10.73
C THR A 128 -9.28 -5.67 -12.08
N ALA A 129 -10.45 -6.28 -12.30
CA ALA A 129 -10.76 -6.89 -13.59
C ALA A 129 -11.17 -5.84 -14.63
N ARG A 130 -11.75 -4.72 -14.17
CA ARG A 130 -12.21 -3.62 -15.02
C ARG A 130 -11.91 -2.27 -14.39
N TRP A 131 -11.60 -1.27 -15.19
CA TRP A 131 -11.34 0.09 -14.72
C TRP A 131 -12.55 0.73 -14.04
N VAL A 132 -13.76 0.43 -14.52
CA VAL A 132 -15.02 0.94 -13.95
C VAL A 132 -15.26 0.51 -12.50
N GLU A 133 -14.54 -0.52 -12.02
CA GLU A 133 -14.69 -0.98 -10.64
C GLU A 133 -13.97 -0.09 -9.62
N LEU A 134 -12.90 0.61 -10.06
CA LEU A 134 -12.19 1.56 -9.21
C LEU A 134 -13.03 2.81 -8.99
N THR A 135 -13.06 3.29 -7.75
CA THR A 135 -13.65 4.60 -7.44
C THR A 135 -12.80 5.69 -8.06
N ALA A 136 -13.42 6.83 -8.42
CA ALA A 136 -12.71 7.98 -8.97
C ALA A 136 -11.54 8.42 -8.07
N GLY A 137 -11.74 8.41 -6.75
CA GLY A 137 -10.71 8.79 -5.78
C GLY A 137 -9.44 7.92 -5.79
N VAL A 138 -9.53 6.66 -6.22
CA VAL A 138 -8.35 5.78 -6.37
C VAL A 138 -7.85 5.80 -7.82
N ARG A 139 -8.75 5.72 -8.80
CA ARG A 139 -8.43 5.71 -10.23
C ARG A 139 -7.69 6.97 -10.67
N ASP A 140 -8.13 8.13 -10.22
CA ASP A 140 -7.58 9.42 -10.66
C ASP A 140 -6.21 9.70 -10.00
N GLN A 141 -5.92 9.05 -8.86
CA GLN A 141 -4.61 9.08 -8.20
C GLN A 141 -3.64 8.00 -8.72
N SER A 142 -4.12 7.07 -9.54
CA SER A 142 -3.32 5.98 -10.09
C SER A 142 -2.41 6.48 -11.21
N GLY A 143 -1.20 6.92 -10.86
CA GLY A 143 -0.22 7.47 -11.79
C GLY A 143 0.45 6.44 -12.71
N THR A 144 0.63 5.20 -12.24
CA THR A 144 1.13 4.07 -13.06
C THR A 144 0.00 3.07 -13.25
N ARG A 145 -0.27 2.70 -14.51
CA ARG A 145 -1.33 1.76 -14.90
C ARG A 145 -0.74 0.67 -15.77
N ILE A 146 -0.95 -0.58 -15.37
CA ILE A 146 -0.53 -1.77 -16.13
C ILE A 146 -1.81 -2.46 -16.57
N GLU A 147 -2.18 -2.27 -17.83
CA GLU A 147 -3.34 -2.92 -18.42
C GLU A 147 -2.93 -4.22 -19.09
N LEU A 148 -3.61 -5.30 -18.72
CA LEU A 148 -3.48 -6.60 -19.34
C LEU A 148 -4.62 -6.82 -20.33
N ARG A 149 -4.61 -7.95 -21.02
CA ARG A 149 -5.70 -8.28 -21.96
C ARG A 149 -7.06 -8.24 -21.25
N MET A 150 -7.92 -7.34 -21.69
CA MET A 150 -9.29 -7.22 -21.21
C MET A 150 -10.24 -8.09 -22.04
N GLY A 151 -11.34 -8.53 -21.40
CA GLY A 151 -12.41 -9.27 -22.08
C GLY A 151 -13.17 -8.40 -23.06
N ASP A 152 -13.33 -7.11 -22.75
CA ASP A 152 -13.87 -6.08 -23.64
C ASP A 152 -12.83 -4.96 -23.80
N PRO A 153 -12.30 -4.70 -25.01
CA PRO A 153 -11.30 -3.67 -25.25
C PRO A 153 -11.84 -2.24 -25.30
N ILE A 154 -13.16 -2.02 -25.15
CA ILE A 154 -13.80 -0.69 -25.25
C ILE A 154 -13.98 -0.02 -23.87
N GLU A 155 -13.89 -0.78 -22.77
CA GLU A 155 -13.92 -0.28 -21.38
C GLU A 155 -12.57 0.26 -20.90
#